data_AF-A0AA35Z679-F1
#
_entry.id   AF-A0AA35Z679-F1
#
_cell.length_a   1.000
_cell.length_b   1.000
_cell.length_c   1.000
_cell.angle_alpha   90.00
_cell.angle_beta   90.00
_cell.angle_gamma   90.00
#
_symmetry.space_group_name_H-M   'P 1'
#
loop_
_entity.id
_entity.type
_entity.pdbx_description
1 polymer ?
#
loop_
_entity_poly.entity_id
_entity_poly.type
_entity_poly.pdbx_seq_one_letter_code
_entity_poly.pdbx_strand_id
1 'polypeptide(L)'
;MLMYFQSDPDIWSGLIFLSPLFVLPEGMIPSKLHITMYGLLFGLADTWAAMPTAQMAVKAVKDLEKLKILVVNPKRYAGKPRVGTMREVVRVTNYVQNNFEKVKVPFFTAHGTADGLACHTGSEMLYEKAVTAEEDKTLKLYEGMYHSLINGEPDEAADLVLADMKAWIDAMAQKYGPKS
;
A
#
# COMPACT_ATOMS: atom_id res chain seq x y z
N MET A 1 4.10 -7.14 -3.02
CA MET A 1 3.19 -8.31 -3.04
C MET A 1 3.21 -9.03 -4.40
N LEU A 2 2.85 -8.40 -5.51
CA LEU A 2 2.86 -9.07 -6.82
C LEU A 2 4.22 -9.72 -7.18
N MET A 3 5.32 -8.98 -6.98
CA MET A 3 6.67 -9.52 -7.20
C MET A 3 6.92 -10.77 -6.35
N TYR A 4 6.51 -10.76 -5.08
CA TYR A 4 6.64 -11.91 -4.20
C TYR A 4 5.88 -13.13 -4.75
N PHE A 5 4.64 -12.95 -5.22
CA PHE A 5 3.85 -14.05 -5.81
C PHE A 5 4.41 -14.59 -7.15
N GLN A 6 5.27 -13.83 -7.83
CA GLN A 6 5.86 -14.20 -9.12
C GLN A 6 7.32 -14.65 -9.01
N SER A 7 7.91 -14.53 -7.82
CA SER A 7 9.28 -14.96 -7.58
C SER A 7 9.32 -16.45 -7.27
N ASP A 8 10.48 -17.08 -7.48
CA ASP A 8 10.68 -18.44 -7.00
C ASP A 8 10.51 -18.51 -5.47
N PRO A 9 10.04 -19.66 -4.94
CA PRO A 9 10.01 -19.88 -3.50
C PRO A 9 11.36 -19.58 -2.85
N ASP A 10 11.34 -19.04 -1.64
CA ASP A 10 12.51 -18.80 -0.79
C ASP A 10 13.50 -17.69 -1.22
N ILE A 11 13.21 -16.95 -2.31
CA ILE A 11 14.02 -15.76 -2.69
C ILE A 11 13.96 -14.65 -1.63
N TRP A 12 12.83 -14.51 -0.95
CA TRP A 12 12.57 -13.41 -0.02
C TRP A 12 12.66 -13.90 1.43
N SER A 13 13.50 -13.28 2.23
CA SER A 13 13.63 -13.57 3.68
C SER A 13 12.61 -12.84 4.54
N GLY A 14 12.00 -11.77 4.01
CA GLY A 14 11.05 -10.93 4.75
C GLY A 14 10.42 -9.88 3.83
N LEU A 15 9.24 -9.37 4.21
CA LEU A 15 8.58 -8.27 3.51
C LEU A 15 8.21 -7.15 4.49
N ILE A 16 8.38 -5.89 4.06
CA ILE A 16 7.89 -4.72 4.79
C ILE A 16 6.86 -4.01 3.91
N PHE A 17 5.68 -3.76 4.46
CA PHE A 17 4.60 -3.03 3.82
C PHE A 17 4.30 -1.75 4.60
N LEU A 18 4.39 -0.60 3.94
CA LEU A 18 3.98 0.70 4.49
C LEU A 18 2.73 1.16 3.74
N SER A 19 1.62 1.29 4.47
CA SER A 19 0.30 1.67 3.95
C SER A 19 -0.02 0.99 2.61
N PRO A 20 0.09 -0.36 2.52
CA PRO A 20 -0.05 -1.05 1.25
C PRO A 20 -1.46 -0.88 0.68
N LEU A 21 -1.55 -0.56 -0.61
CA LEU A 21 -2.82 -0.52 -1.31
C LEU A 21 -3.33 -1.93 -1.58
N PHE A 22 -4.02 -2.51 -0.60
CA PHE A 22 -4.72 -3.78 -0.72
C PHE A 22 -6.22 -3.61 -0.87
N VAL A 23 -6.81 -2.63 -0.16
CA VAL A 23 -8.22 -2.28 -0.24
C VAL A 23 -8.33 -0.79 -0.55
N LEU A 24 -9.18 -0.46 -1.51
CA LEU A 24 -9.47 0.92 -1.88
C LEU A 24 -10.59 1.48 -0.99
N PRO A 25 -10.52 2.76 -0.60
CA PRO A 25 -11.65 3.46 -0.01
C PRO A 25 -12.85 3.49 -0.97
N GLU A 26 -14.07 3.34 -0.45
CA GLU A 26 -15.29 3.25 -1.28
C GLU A 26 -15.42 4.39 -2.30
N GLY A 27 -15.16 5.63 -1.88
CA GLY A 27 -15.22 6.81 -2.75
C GLY A 27 -14.14 6.88 -3.84
N MET A 28 -13.17 5.96 -3.84
CA MET A 28 -12.12 5.85 -4.84
C MET A 28 -12.30 4.64 -5.76
N ILE A 29 -13.20 3.71 -5.42
CA ILE A 29 -13.54 2.59 -6.30
C ILE A 29 -14.36 3.14 -7.46
N PRO A 30 -13.89 3.07 -8.72
CA PRO A 30 -14.67 3.57 -9.82
C PRO A 30 -15.86 2.64 -10.05
N SER A 31 -16.97 3.24 -10.45
CA SER A 31 -18.17 2.48 -10.81
C SER A 31 -17.83 1.43 -11.87
N LYS A 32 -18.23 0.18 -11.59
CA LYS A 32 -18.06 -0.95 -12.51
C LYS A 32 -18.65 -0.64 -13.89
N LEU A 33 -19.79 0.05 -13.93
CA LEU A 33 -20.41 0.47 -15.19
C LEU A 33 -19.49 1.39 -16.00
N HIS A 34 -18.90 2.41 -15.37
CA HIS A 34 -17.98 3.32 -16.05
C HIS A 34 -16.74 2.59 -16.60
N ILE A 35 -16.10 1.73 -15.78
CA ILE A 35 -14.94 0.94 -16.22
C ILE A 35 -15.30 0.02 -17.39
N THR A 36 -16.49 -0.60 -17.36
CA THR A 36 -16.98 -1.46 -18.44
C THR A 36 -17.22 -0.65 -19.71
N MET A 37 -17.87 0.51 -19.63
CA MET A 37 -18.11 1.38 -20.79
C MET A 37 -16.79 1.84 -21.44
N TYR A 38 -15.79 2.21 -20.65
CA TYR A 38 -14.46 2.49 -21.21
C TYR A 38 -13.78 1.24 -21.79
N GLY A 39 -14.08 0.06 -21.27
CA GLY A 39 -13.56 -1.22 -21.81
C GLY A 39 -14.10 -1.53 -23.21
N LEU A 40 -15.32 -1.08 -23.53
CA LEU A 40 -15.90 -1.21 -24.87
C LEU A 40 -15.20 -0.34 -25.93
N LEU A 41 -14.32 0.56 -25.51
CA LEU A 41 -13.46 1.32 -26.42
C LEU A 41 -12.16 0.57 -26.78
N PHE A 42 -12.09 -0.74 -26.48
CA PHE A 42 -11.02 -1.65 -26.88
C PHE A 42 -9.60 -1.11 -26.59
N GLY A 43 -9.42 -0.51 -25.42
CA GLY A 43 -8.13 0.02 -24.95
C GLY A 43 -7.82 1.46 -25.40
N LEU A 44 -8.58 2.05 -26.32
CA LEU A 44 -8.37 3.44 -26.75
C LEU A 44 -8.48 4.44 -25.59
N ALA A 45 -9.36 4.15 -24.63
CA ALA A 45 -9.57 4.99 -23.46
C ALA A 45 -8.60 4.73 -22.31
N ASP A 46 -7.74 3.71 -22.37
CA ASP A 46 -6.88 3.35 -21.22
C ASP A 46 -5.90 4.46 -20.86
N THR A 47 -5.51 5.27 -21.85
CA THR A 47 -4.64 6.43 -21.65
C THR A 47 -5.39 7.66 -21.14
N TRP A 48 -6.73 7.68 -21.12
CA TRP A 48 -7.50 8.89 -20.78
C TRP A 48 -7.44 9.18 -19.28
N ALA A 49 -7.05 10.40 -18.91
CA ALA A 49 -7.01 10.89 -17.53
C ALA A 49 -8.42 11.31 -17.07
N ALA A 50 -9.32 10.33 -16.93
CA ALA A 50 -10.74 10.56 -16.72
C ALA A 50 -11.29 10.02 -15.39
N MET A 51 -10.48 9.31 -14.60
CA MET A 51 -10.96 8.71 -13.35
C MET A 51 -11.13 9.76 -12.24
N PRO A 52 -12.03 9.53 -11.27
CA PRO A 52 -12.22 10.44 -10.15
C PRO A 52 -10.91 10.68 -9.39
N THR A 53 -10.63 11.94 -9.05
CA THR A 53 -9.47 12.31 -8.25
C THR A 53 -9.94 12.80 -6.90
N ALA A 54 -9.81 11.96 -5.87
CA ALA A 54 -10.09 12.38 -4.50
C ALA A 54 -8.84 13.06 -3.91
N GLN A 55 -8.51 14.28 -4.35
CA GLN A 55 -7.43 15.14 -3.78
C GLN A 55 -6.26 14.36 -3.15
N MET A 56 -5.65 13.44 -3.92
CA MET A 56 -4.89 12.34 -3.31
C MET A 56 -3.71 12.80 -2.45
N ALA A 57 -3.10 13.95 -2.78
CA ALA A 57 -2.00 14.52 -2.00
C ALA A 57 -2.43 14.87 -0.57
N VAL A 58 -3.58 15.54 -0.43
CA VAL A 58 -4.11 16.01 0.86
C VAL A 58 -4.52 14.84 1.75
N LYS A 59 -4.99 13.76 1.13
CA LYS A 59 -5.33 12.51 1.83
C LYS A 59 -4.10 11.66 2.20
N ALA A 60 -2.96 11.91 1.55
CA ALA A 60 -1.75 11.12 1.76
C ALA A 60 -0.83 11.69 2.84
N VAL A 61 -0.79 13.02 2.95
CA VAL A 61 0.20 13.75 3.74
C VAL A 61 -0.52 14.63 4.76
N LYS A 62 -0.16 14.46 6.03
CA LYS A 62 -0.71 15.20 7.15
C LYS A 62 0.06 16.48 7.43
N ASP A 63 1.39 16.43 7.33
CA ASP A 63 2.26 17.59 7.54
C ASP A 63 2.17 18.59 6.38
N LEU A 64 1.84 19.84 6.69
CA LEU A 64 1.58 20.87 5.68
C LEU A 64 2.83 21.30 4.92
N GLU A 65 4.01 21.32 5.55
CA GLU A 65 5.26 21.69 4.87
C GLU A 65 5.69 20.56 3.92
N LYS A 66 5.60 19.30 4.37
CA LYS A 66 5.85 18.13 3.51
C LYS A 66 4.84 18.05 2.37
N LEU A 67 3.59 18.45 2.60
CA LEU A 67 2.57 18.53 1.54
C LEU A 67 2.94 19.57 0.48
N LYS A 68 3.41 20.77 0.88
CA LYS A 68 3.88 21.80 -0.07
C LYS A 68 5.00 21.25 -0.95
N ILE A 69 5.99 20.58 -0.34
CA ILE A 69 7.11 19.95 -1.06
C ILE A 69 6.59 18.91 -2.06
N LEU A 70 5.66 18.04 -1.64
CA LEU A 70 5.05 17.03 -2.51
C LEU A 70 4.33 17.64 -3.71
N VAL A 71 3.59 18.74 -3.49
CA VAL A 71 2.78 19.40 -4.53
C VAL A 71 3.66 20.10 -5.57
N VAL A 72 4.76 20.74 -5.16
CA VAL A 72 5.66 21.46 -6.08
C VAL A 72 6.66 20.55 -6.80
N ASN A 73 6.71 19.26 -6.47
CA ASN A 73 7.65 18.33 -7.08
C ASN A 73 7.38 18.18 -8.60
N PRO A 74 8.30 18.62 -9.49
CA PRO A 74 8.09 18.59 -10.94
C PRO A 74 8.04 17.17 -11.52
N LYS A 75 8.52 16.16 -10.77
CA LYS A 75 8.45 14.75 -11.16
C LYS A 75 7.12 14.09 -10.78
N ARG A 76 6.24 14.78 -10.04
CA ARG A 76 4.94 14.27 -9.63
C ARG A 76 3.94 14.37 -10.78
N TYR A 77 3.23 13.28 -11.07
CA TYR A 77 2.05 13.34 -11.91
C TYR A 77 0.88 14.04 -11.19
N ALA A 78 0.44 15.18 -11.70
CA ALA A 78 -0.65 15.98 -11.13
C ALA A 78 -2.02 15.76 -11.81
N GLY A 79 -2.07 14.99 -12.89
CA GLY A 79 -3.29 14.70 -13.62
C GLY A 79 -4.21 13.73 -12.87
N LYS A 80 -5.43 13.56 -13.39
CA LYS A 80 -6.35 12.53 -12.90
C LYS A 80 -5.82 11.14 -13.20
N PRO A 81 -6.13 10.12 -12.37
CA PRO A 81 -5.75 8.75 -12.70
C PRO A 81 -6.28 8.34 -14.09
N ARG A 82 -5.49 7.57 -14.82
CA ARG A 82 -5.87 7.08 -16.15
C ARG A 82 -6.81 5.88 -16.01
N VAL A 83 -7.70 5.70 -16.98
CA VAL A 83 -8.67 4.59 -16.96
C VAL A 83 -7.98 3.24 -16.85
N GLY A 84 -6.95 2.99 -17.66
CA GLY A 84 -6.22 1.73 -17.66
C GLY A 84 -5.53 1.48 -16.32
N THR A 85 -4.87 2.50 -15.76
CA THR A 85 -4.25 2.42 -14.42
C THR A 85 -5.27 2.00 -13.36
N MET A 86 -6.44 2.63 -13.35
CA MET A 86 -7.44 2.36 -12.32
C MET A 86 -8.09 0.98 -12.48
N ARG A 87 -8.28 0.52 -13.73
CA ARG A 87 -8.70 -0.85 -14.04
C ARG A 87 -7.71 -1.86 -13.46
N GLU A 88 -6.41 -1.64 -13.68
CA GLU A 88 -5.36 -2.51 -13.17
C GLU A 88 -5.24 -2.47 -11.66
N VAL A 89 -5.38 -1.30 -11.02
CA VAL A 89 -5.40 -1.19 -9.55
C VAL A 89 -6.51 -2.07 -8.96
N VAL A 90 -7.75 -1.96 -9.46
CA VAL A 90 -8.87 -2.79 -8.99
C VAL A 90 -8.61 -4.28 -9.24
N ARG A 91 -8.11 -4.63 -10.42
CA ARG A 91 -7.79 -6.03 -10.77
C ARG A 91 -6.74 -6.61 -9.83
N VAL A 92 -5.66 -5.87 -9.59
CA VAL A 92 -4.52 -6.30 -8.78
C VAL A 92 -4.87 -6.35 -7.30
N THR A 93 -5.59 -5.38 -6.75
CA THR A 93 -6.03 -5.41 -5.35
C THR A 93 -6.93 -6.61 -5.08
N ASN A 94 -7.88 -6.90 -5.98
CA ASN A 94 -8.73 -8.08 -5.88
C ASN A 94 -7.92 -9.39 -5.98
N TYR A 95 -6.98 -9.46 -6.93
CA TYR A 95 -6.09 -10.60 -7.06
C TYR A 95 -5.29 -10.83 -5.77
N VAL A 96 -4.67 -9.78 -5.22
CA VAL A 96 -3.89 -9.87 -3.99
C VAL A 96 -4.73 -10.32 -2.80
N GLN A 97 -5.92 -9.74 -2.60
CA GLN A 97 -6.83 -10.11 -1.51
C GLN A 97 -7.27 -11.59 -1.55
N ASN A 98 -7.47 -12.11 -2.77
CA ASN A 98 -7.86 -13.51 -2.99
C ASN A 98 -6.69 -14.51 -2.90
N ASN A 99 -5.48 -14.03 -2.61
CA ASN A 99 -4.27 -14.84 -2.57
C ASN A 99 -3.44 -14.59 -1.29
N PHE A 100 -4.00 -13.94 -0.27
CA PHE A 100 -3.27 -13.66 0.97
C PHE A 100 -2.82 -14.94 1.69
N GLU A 101 -3.57 -16.03 1.56
CA GLU A 101 -3.21 -17.36 2.08
C GLU A 101 -1.96 -17.96 1.42
N LYS A 102 -1.47 -17.37 0.32
CA LYS A 102 -0.20 -17.77 -0.31
C LYS A 102 1.02 -17.09 0.34
N VAL A 103 0.82 -16.11 1.21
CA VAL A 103 1.91 -15.42 1.91
C VAL A 103 2.41 -16.29 3.06
N LYS A 104 3.65 -16.75 2.93
CA LYS A 104 4.34 -17.64 3.89
C LYS A 104 5.55 -17.00 4.55
N VAL A 105 6.10 -15.96 3.93
CA VAL A 105 7.32 -15.27 4.37
C VAL A 105 7.04 -14.40 5.60
N PRO A 106 8.01 -14.21 6.52
CA PRO A 106 7.88 -13.21 7.56
C PRO A 106 7.55 -11.83 7.01
N PHE A 107 6.69 -11.07 7.68
CA PHE A 107 6.39 -9.71 7.25
C PHE A 107 6.03 -8.74 8.37
N PHE A 108 6.31 -7.47 8.10
CA PHE A 108 5.86 -6.34 8.89
C PHE A 108 4.94 -5.45 8.04
N THR A 109 3.78 -5.11 8.58
CA THR A 109 2.85 -4.17 7.94
C THR A 109 2.57 -3.01 8.89
N ALA A 110 2.86 -1.80 8.44
CA ALA A 110 2.51 -0.55 9.10
C ALA A 110 1.41 0.17 8.31
N HIS A 111 0.39 0.68 8.99
CA HIS A 111 -0.70 1.41 8.35
C HIS A 111 -1.25 2.50 9.26
N GLY A 112 -1.54 3.67 8.71
CA GLY A 112 -2.23 4.75 9.44
C GLY A 112 -3.75 4.53 9.47
N THR A 113 -4.41 4.75 10.61
CA THR A 113 -5.88 4.53 10.70
C THR A 113 -6.70 5.62 10.00
N ALA A 114 -6.09 6.77 9.71
CA ALA A 114 -6.69 7.87 8.95
C ALA A 114 -6.20 7.92 7.49
N ASP A 115 -5.68 6.80 6.95
CA ASP A 115 -5.28 6.69 5.56
C ASP A 115 -6.49 6.86 4.61
N GLY A 116 -6.49 7.96 3.86
CA GLY A 116 -7.55 8.29 2.90
C GLY A 116 -7.35 7.71 1.49
N LEU A 117 -6.29 6.94 1.25
CA LEU A 117 -5.91 6.36 -0.05
C LEU A 117 -5.92 4.82 -0.07
N ALA A 118 -5.57 4.18 1.04
CA ALA A 118 -5.61 2.73 1.22
C ALA A 118 -6.31 2.44 2.56
N CYS A 119 -7.25 1.50 2.59
CA CYS A 119 -7.89 1.15 3.85
C CYS A 119 -7.01 0.20 4.66
N HIS A 120 -6.81 0.52 5.95
CA HIS A 120 -6.06 -0.35 6.87
C HIS A 120 -6.68 -1.74 7.02
N THR A 121 -7.98 -1.89 6.74
CA THR A 121 -8.68 -3.18 6.68
C THR A 121 -8.04 -4.17 5.71
N GLY A 122 -7.39 -3.69 4.64
CA GLY A 122 -6.62 -4.55 3.76
C GLY A 122 -5.37 -5.14 4.43
N SER A 123 -4.74 -4.39 5.33
CA SER A 123 -3.61 -4.87 6.14
C SER A 123 -4.05 -5.86 7.22
N GLU A 124 -5.22 -5.62 7.84
CA GLU A 124 -5.84 -6.56 8.77
C GLU A 124 -6.17 -7.88 8.08
N MET A 125 -6.80 -7.82 6.89
CA MET A 125 -7.09 -9.02 6.08
C MET A 125 -5.82 -9.80 5.72
N LEU A 126 -4.71 -9.13 5.39
CA LEU A 126 -3.43 -9.81 5.15
C LEU A 126 -2.96 -10.53 6.42
N TYR A 127 -2.97 -9.84 7.57
CA TYR A 127 -2.53 -10.40 8.84
C TYR A 127 -3.35 -11.64 9.22
N GLU A 128 -4.67 -11.59 9.05
CA GLU A 128 -5.57 -12.70 9.36
C GLU A 128 -5.40 -13.89 8.41
N LYS A 129 -5.32 -13.64 7.10
CA LYS A 129 -5.38 -14.71 6.08
C LYS A 129 -4.03 -15.31 5.72
N ALA A 130 -2.93 -14.58 5.93
CA ALA A 130 -1.60 -15.11 5.62
C ALA A 130 -1.29 -16.33 6.48
N VAL A 131 -0.73 -17.35 5.84
CA VAL A 131 -0.31 -18.61 6.49
C VAL A 131 1.05 -18.48 7.18
N THR A 132 1.74 -17.34 7.04
CA THR A 132 2.92 -16.98 7.84
C THR A 132 2.64 -17.21 9.33
N ALA A 133 3.62 -17.83 10.02
CA ALA A 133 3.55 -18.09 11.46
C ALA A 133 3.29 -16.80 12.25
N GLU A 134 2.52 -16.88 13.33
CA GLU A 134 2.07 -15.70 14.08
C GLU A 134 3.23 -14.89 14.66
N GLU A 135 4.28 -15.57 15.10
CA GLU A 135 5.52 -14.97 15.60
C GLU A 135 6.34 -14.24 14.51
N ASP A 136 6.03 -14.44 13.23
CA ASP A 136 6.76 -13.91 12.07
C ASP A 136 5.96 -12.89 11.27
N LYS A 137 4.72 -12.61 11.67
CA LYS A 137 3.91 -11.54 11.10
C LYS A 137 3.64 -10.47 12.14
N THR A 138 3.73 -9.21 11.71
CA THR A 138 3.46 -8.07 12.57
C THR A 138 2.57 -7.08 11.83
N LEU A 139 1.52 -6.63 12.51
CA LEU A 139 0.67 -5.52 12.07
C LEU A 139 0.75 -4.39 13.09
N LYS A 140 1.10 -3.19 12.64
CA LYS A 140 1.11 -1.95 13.42
C LYS A 140 0.14 -0.96 12.79
N LEU A 141 -0.92 -0.65 13.53
CA LEU A 141 -1.86 0.41 13.18
C LEU A 141 -1.51 1.67 13.97
N TYR A 142 -1.24 2.76 13.26
CA TYR A 142 -0.87 4.03 13.87
C TYR A 142 -2.06 4.98 13.87
N GLU A 143 -2.56 5.26 15.07
CA GLU A 143 -3.81 6.00 15.24
C GLU A 143 -3.72 7.43 14.70
N GLY A 144 -4.64 7.79 13.81
CA GLY A 144 -4.74 9.13 13.22
C GLY A 144 -3.63 9.49 12.22
N MET A 145 -2.70 8.59 11.90
CA MET A 145 -1.71 8.79 10.83
C MET A 145 -2.36 8.53 9.46
N TYR A 146 -1.87 9.22 8.44
CA TYR A 146 -2.32 9.16 7.04
C TYR A 146 -1.51 8.13 6.25
N HIS A 147 -1.63 8.15 4.92
CA HIS A 147 -0.98 7.20 4.02
C HIS A 147 0.56 7.22 4.08
N SER A 148 1.16 8.42 4.03
CA SER A 148 2.60 8.60 3.83
C SER A 148 3.35 8.58 5.17
N LEU A 149 3.37 7.43 5.84
CA LEU A 149 3.84 7.27 7.21
C LEU A 149 5.23 7.86 7.51
N ILE A 150 6.20 7.66 6.62
CA ILE A 150 7.59 8.10 6.85
C ILE A 150 7.91 9.49 6.24
N ASN A 151 7.12 9.93 5.25
CA ASN A 151 7.44 11.13 4.46
C ASN A 151 6.37 12.23 4.53
N GLY A 152 5.25 11.97 5.17
CA GLY A 152 4.08 12.86 5.18
C GLY A 152 3.47 13.09 6.55
N GLU A 153 4.01 12.46 7.58
CA GLU A 153 3.65 12.69 8.98
C GLU A 153 4.67 13.63 9.64
N PRO A 154 4.35 14.24 10.80
CA PRO A 154 5.34 14.95 11.61
C PRO A 154 6.58 14.08 11.90
N ASP A 155 7.74 14.71 12.08
CA ASP A 155 9.02 13.99 12.19
C ASP A 155 9.01 12.98 13.35
N GLU A 156 8.42 13.32 14.48
CA GLU A 156 8.33 12.42 15.64
C GLU A 156 7.52 11.15 15.34
N ALA A 157 6.47 11.29 14.52
CA ALA A 157 5.63 10.16 14.13
C ALA A 157 6.30 9.30 13.05
N ALA A 158 7.03 9.93 12.11
CA ALA A 158 7.83 9.22 11.14
C ALA A 158 8.99 8.44 11.80
N ASP A 159 9.65 9.04 12.78
CA ASP A 159 10.73 8.42 13.56
C ASP A 159 10.25 7.19 14.33
N LEU A 160 9.04 7.24 14.90
CA LEU A 160 8.41 6.08 15.53
C LEU A 160 8.25 4.91 14.55
N VAL A 161 7.72 5.17 13.34
CA VAL A 161 7.53 4.15 12.31
C VAL A 161 8.87 3.56 11.87
N LEU A 162 9.89 4.41 11.68
CA LEU A 162 11.24 3.97 11.32
C LEU A 162 11.89 3.14 12.43
N ALA A 163 11.69 3.51 13.69
CA ALA A 163 12.18 2.74 14.83
C ALA A 163 11.53 1.36 14.92
N ASP A 164 10.21 1.26 14.72
CA ASP A 164 9.48 -0.01 14.68
C ASP A 164 9.96 -0.90 13.51
N MET A 165 10.14 -0.32 12.32
CA MET A 165 10.68 -1.03 11.15
C MET A 165 12.09 -1.57 11.44
N LYS A 166 12.96 -0.74 12.02
CA LYS A 166 14.32 -1.14 12.38
C LYS A 166 14.31 -2.28 13.39
N ALA A 167 13.52 -2.15 14.45
CA ALA A 167 13.41 -3.18 15.48
C ALA A 167 12.94 -4.52 14.91
N TRP A 168 11.99 -4.49 13.97
CA TRP A 168 11.54 -5.70 13.27
C TRP A 168 12.65 -6.31 12.41
N ILE A 169 13.37 -5.49 11.64
CA ILE A 169 14.51 -5.96 10.82
C ILE A 169 15.57 -6.60 11.70
N ASP A 170 15.95 -5.97 12.81
CA ASP A 170 16.96 -6.50 13.75
C ASP A 170 16.52 -7.86 14.32
N ALA A 171 15.25 -7.99 14.72
CA ALA A 171 14.70 -9.24 15.23
C ALA A 171 14.70 -10.37 14.18
N MET A 172 14.31 -10.07 12.94
CA MET A 172 14.33 -11.04 11.85
C MET A 172 15.75 -11.43 11.46
N ALA A 173 16.69 -10.48 11.44
CA ALA A 173 18.09 -10.75 11.19
C ALA A 173 18.71 -11.63 12.29
N GLN A 174 18.32 -11.43 13.55
CA GLN A 174 18.76 -12.30 14.65
C GLN A 174 18.17 -13.71 14.54
N LYS A 175 16.90 -13.85 14.14
CA LYS A 175 16.20 -15.14 14.05
C LYS A 175 16.61 -15.96 12.83
N TYR A 176 16.74 -15.32 11.68
CA TYR A 176 16.94 -15.97 10.37
C TYR A 176 18.30 -15.69 9.73
N GLY A 177 19.07 -14.75 10.27
CA GLY A 177 20.40 -14.45 9.76
C GLY A 177 21.39 -15.59 10.01
N PRO A 178 22.52 -15.57 9.30
CA PRO A 178 23.60 -16.52 9.51
C PRO A 178 24.08 -16.44 10.96
N LYS A 179 24.18 -17.59 11.63
CA LYS A 179 24.78 -17.68 12.96
C LYS A 179 26.29 -17.46 12.81
N SER A 180 26.76 -16.31 13.28
CA SER A 180 28.19 -15.98 13.41
C SER A 180 28.83 -16.79 14.53
#